data_AF-A0A482YAZ4-F1
#
_entry.id   AF-A0A482YAZ4-F1
#
_cell.length_a   1.000
_cell.length_b   1.000
_cell.length_c   1.000
_cell.angle_alpha   90.00
_cell.angle_beta   90.00
_cell.angle_gamma   90.00
#
_symmetry.space_group_name_H-M   'P 1'
#
loop_
_entity.id
_entity.type
_entity.pdbx_description
1 polymer ?
#
loop_
_entity_poly.entity_id
_entity_poly.type
_entity_poly.pdbx_seq_one_letter_code
_entity_poly.pdbx_strand_id
1 'polypeptide(L)'
;MESLVGWLFDVYREPTVITTVPACSWSAFIRDRRQNAENYRPIAVREPLRSAFDGAGETAQAMVERESLIEIVVSVGAVFLMLAAMFAIGSSYGAANSTLSPQGGQMLVWVIVGFILLMTAVGVALAYLLNDSDGNVSA
;
A
#
# COMPACT_ATOMS: atom_id res chain seq x y z
N MET A 1 11.28 17.64 21.85
CA MET A 1 11.74 17.28 20.49
C MET A 1 12.90 16.29 20.49
N GLU A 2 13.67 16.14 21.58
CA GLU A 2 14.79 15.19 21.65
C GLU A 2 14.40 13.71 21.89
N SER A 3 13.19 13.43 22.38
CA SER A 3 12.73 12.06 22.66
C SER A 3 12.35 11.24 21.42
N LEU A 4 11.98 11.90 20.31
CA LEU A 4 11.64 11.24 19.05
C LEU A 4 12.90 10.79 18.28
N VAL A 5 13.99 11.55 18.40
CA VAL A 5 15.26 11.24 17.73
C VAL A 5 15.98 10.06 18.39
N GLY A 6 15.86 9.94 19.73
CA GLY A 6 16.37 8.79 20.47
C GLY A 6 15.68 7.47 20.09
N TRP A 7 14.34 7.49 19.96
CA TRP A 7 13.56 6.30 19.57
C TRP A 7 13.90 5.80 18.16
N LEU A 8 14.17 6.73 17.22
CA LEU A 8 14.52 6.37 15.86
C LEU A 8 15.95 5.80 15.73
N PHE A 9 16.88 6.24 16.59
CA PHE A 9 18.26 5.74 16.60
C PHE A 9 18.43 4.41 17.36
N ASP A 10 17.58 4.10 18.34
CA ASP A 10 17.65 2.86 19.12
C ASP A 10 17.18 1.63 18.31
N VAL A 11 16.20 1.82 17.41
CA VAL A 11 15.71 0.79 16.49
C VAL A 11 16.80 0.21 15.59
N TYR A 12 17.87 0.97 15.31
CA TYR A 12 18.96 0.53 14.44
C TYR A 12 20.10 -0.19 15.16
N ARG A 13 20.16 -0.17 16.50
CA ARG A 13 21.32 -0.66 17.24
C ARG A 13 21.17 -2.08 17.79
N GLU A 14 19.95 -2.54 18.06
CA GLU A 14 19.72 -3.84 18.71
C GLU A 14 18.50 -4.57 18.12
N PRO A 15 18.68 -5.52 17.18
CA PRO A 15 17.56 -6.25 16.57
C PRO A 15 16.87 -7.27 17.50
N THR A 16 17.16 -7.29 18.80
CA THR A 16 16.77 -8.38 19.71
C THR A 16 15.76 -8.02 20.79
N VAL A 17 15.24 -6.79 20.83
CA VAL A 17 14.28 -6.36 21.88
C VAL A 17 12.88 -6.09 21.31
N ILE A 18 12.38 -7.03 20.49
CA ILE A 18 10.95 -7.15 20.14
C ILE A 18 10.45 -8.47 20.72
N THR A 19 10.47 -8.65 22.04
CA THR A 19 10.00 -9.91 22.65
C THR A 19 9.08 -9.75 23.86
N THR A 20 8.70 -8.53 24.23
CA THR A 20 7.73 -8.32 25.31
C THR A 20 6.41 -7.72 24.83
N VAL A 21 5.93 -8.17 23.67
CA VAL A 21 4.48 -8.39 23.56
C VAL A 21 4.21 -9.62 24.43
N PRO A 22 3.33 -9.57 25.44
CA PRO A 22 2.98 -10.79 26.17
C PRO A 22 2.61 -11.83 25.12
N ALA A 23 3.23 -13.00 25.20
CA ALA A 23 2.89 -14.13 24.36
C ALA A 23 1.46 -14.56 24.71
N CYS A 24 0.46 -13.81 24.24
CA CYS A 24 -0.85 -14.35 23.97
C CYS A 24 -0.57 -15.54 23.08
N SER A 25 -0.65 -16.74 23.66
CA SER A 25 -0.45 -17.97 22.92
C SER A 25 -1.28 -17.85 21.64
N TRP A 26 -0.66 -18.10 20.48
CA TRP A 26 -1.38 -18.10 19.21
C TRP A 26 -2.65 -18.96 19.31
N SER A 27 -2.60 -20.04 20.11
CA SER A 27 -3.75 -20.87 20.43
C SER A 27 -4.84 -20.15 21.25
N ALA A 28 -4.49 -19.23 22.15
CA ALA A 28 -5.44 -18.42 22.92
C ALA A 28 -6.09 -17.34 22.05
N PHE A 29 -5.32 -16.65 21.20
CA PHE A 29 -5.86 -15.67 20.25
C PHE A 29 -6.80 -16.33 19.22
N ILE A 30 -6.42 -17.49 18.68
CA ILE A 30 -7.27 -18.29 17.77
C ILE A 30 -8.52 -18.79 18.50
N ARG A 31 -8.41 -19.23 19.76
CA ARG A 31 -9.53 -19.74 20.57
C ARG A 31 -10.52 -18.63 20.92
N ASP A 32 -10.04 -17.45 21.27
CA ASP A 32 -10.86 -16.27 21.55
C ASP A 32 -11.62 -15.82 20.29
N ARG A 33 -10.94 -15.78 19.13
CA ARG A 33 -11.60 -15.50 17.83
C ARG A 33 -12.67 -16.54 17.48
N ARG A 34 -12.47 -17.83 17.81
CA ARG A 34 -13.50 -18.87 17.64
C ARG A 34 -14.70 -18.66 18.55
N GLN A 35 -14.49 -18.39 19.83
CA GLN A 35 -15.58 -18.20 20.79
C GLN A 35 -16.43 -16.96 20.45
N ASN A 36 -15.79 -15.90 19.97
CA ASN A 36 -16.49 -14.71 19.49
C ASN A 36 -17.29 -14.96 18.19
N ALA A 37 -16.84 -15.86 17.32
CA ALA A 37 -17.57 -16.26 16.12
C ALA A 37 -18.81 -17.13 16.44
N GLU A 38 -18.74 -17.95 17.49
CA GLU A 38 -19.86 -18.81 17.92
C GLU A 38 -20.97 -18.01 18.64
N ASN A 39 -20.62 -16.86 19.23
CA ASN A 39 -21.54 -15.92 19.86
C ASN A 39 -22.12 -14.86 18.90
N TYR A 40 -21.86 -14.96 17.59
CA TYR A 40 -22.58 -14.18 16.59
C TYR A 40 -23.97 -14.80 16.40
N ARG A 41 -24.97 -14.27 17.11
CA ARG A 41 -26.36 -14.50 16.71
C ARG A 41 -26.59 -13.70 15.42
N PRO A 42 -26.98 -14.33 14.30
CA PRO A 42 -27.35 -13.58 13.12
C PRO A 42 -28.53 -12.70 13.52
N ILE A 43 -28.32 -11.39 13.54
CA ILE A 43 -29.44 -10.46 13.60
C ILE A 43 -30.19 -10.72 12.31
N ALA A 44 -31.39 -11.30 12.42
CA ALA A 44 -32.32 -11.45 11.30
C ALA A 44 -32.83 -10.05 10.92
N VAL A 45 -31.93 -9.22 10.40
CA VAL A 45 -32.29 -7.93 9.81
C VAL A 45 -33.01 -8.28 8.53
N ARG A 46 -34.32 -8.06 8.59
CA ARG A 46 -35.30 -8.40 7.57
C ARG A 46 -34.88 -7.88 6.19
N GLU A 47 -35.28 -8.67 5.21
CA GLU A 47 -35.45 -8.48 3.76
C GLU A 47 -35.35 -7.05 3.16
N PRO A 48 -35.91 -5.95 3.71
CA PRO A 48 -35.77 -4.59 3.15
C PRO A 48 -34.32 -4.09 2.95
N LEU A 49 -33.35 -4.56 3.75
CA LEU A 49 -31.96 -4.15 3.56
C LEU A 49 -31.27 -4.89 2.42
N ARG A 50 -31.72 -6.11 2.08
CA ARG A 50 -31.20 -6.88 0.94
C ARG A 50 -31.59 -6.24 -0.39
N SER A 51 -32.84 -5.78 -0.53
CA SER A 51 -33.27 -5.08 -1.75
C SER A 51 -32.59 -3.71 -1.91
N ALA A 52 -32.30 -3.02 -0.80
CA ALA A 52 -31.51 -1.80 -0.82
C ALA A 52 -30.04 -2.04 -1.20
N PHE A 53 -29.44 -3.14 -0.75
CA PHE A 53 -28.06 -3.53 -1.12
C PHE A 53 -27.96 -4.11 -2.54
N ASP A 54 -28.97 -4.83 -3.03
CA ASP A 54 -29.02 -5.31 -4.43
C ASP A 54 -29.09 -4.11 -5.40
N GLY A 55 -29.96 -3.14 -5.14
CA GLY A 55 -30.05 -1.92 -5.96
C GLY A 55 -28.84 -0.99 -5.81
N ALA A 56 -28.23 -0.92 -4.63
CA ALA A 56 -27.00 -0.15 -4.40
C ALA A 56 -25.74 -0.87 -4.94
N GLY A 57 -25.75 -2.19 -5.04
CA GLY A 57 -24.63 -3.00 -5.54
C GLY A 57 -24.36 -2.77 -7.02
N GLU A 58 -25.41 -2.69 -7.85
CA GLU A 58 -25.26 -2.44 -9.29
C GLU A 58 -24.61 -1.09 -9.59
N THR A 59 -24.95 -0.05 -8.82
CA THR A 59 -24.37 1.29 -8.98
C THR A 59 -23.00 1.38 -8.33
N ALA A 60 -22.80 0.82 -7.14
CA ALA A 60 -21.50 0.81 -6.44
C ALA A 60 -20.42 0.03 -7.21
N GLN A 61 -20.77 -1.10 -7.84
CA GLN A 61 -19.82 -1.85 -8.67
C GLN A 61 -19.42 -1.07 -9.93
N ALA A 62 -20.36 -0.35 -10.57
CA ALA A 62 -20.06 0.43 -11.76
C ALA A 62 -19.06 1.59 -11.51
N MET A 63 -19.03 2.13 -10.28
CA MET A 63 -18.06 3.17 -9.87
C MET A 63 -16.71 2.52 -9.52
N VAL A 64 -16.74 1.46 -8.71
CA VAL A 64 -15.52 0.71 -8.32
C VAL A 64 -14.75 0.22 -9.53
N GLU A 65 -15.41 -0.23 -10.60
CA GLU A 65 -14.71 -0.83 -11.74
C GLU A 65 -13.83 0.16 -12.52
N ARG A 66 -14.18 1.45 -12.55
CA ARG A 66 -13.39 2.47 -13.28
C ARG A 66 -12.27 3.05 -12.43
N GLU A 67 -12.58 3.43 -11.20
CA GLU A 67 -11.59 3.98 -10.27
C GLU A 67 -10.58 2.91 -9.81
N SER A 68 -11.04 1.70 -9.54
CA SER A 68 -10.17 0.59 -9.13
C SER A 68 -9.25 0.14 -10.25
N LEU A 69 -9.67 0.22 -11.52
CA LEU A 69 -8.80 -0.14 -12.65
C LEU A 69 -7.59 0.81 -12.76
N ILE A 70 -7.79 2.12 -12.59
CA ILE A 70 -6.69 3.09 -12.61
C ILE A 70 -5.75 2.86 -11.43
N GLU A 71 -6.28 2.61 -10.24
CA GLU A 71 -5.48 2.34 -9.04
C GLU A 71 -4.61 1.08 -9.22
N ILE A 72 -5.20 0.00 -9.75
CA ILE A 72 -4.48 -1.25 -10.05
C ILE A 72 -3.38 -0.99 -11.06
N VAL A 73 -3.68 -0.32 -12.18
CA VAL A 73 -2.70 -0.07 -13.23
C VAL A 73 -1.56 0.81 -12.73
N VAL A 74 -1.86 1.86 -11.95
CA VAL A 74 -0.84 2.74 -11.37
C VAL A 74 0.02 1.98 -10.36
N SER A 75 -0.58 1.21 -9.46
CA SER A 75 0.14 0.43 -8.44
C SER A 75 1.04 -0.63 -9.08
N VAL A 76 0.50 -1.45 -9.97
CA VAL A 76 1.24 -2.50 -10.67
C VAL A 76 2.33 -1.88 -11.54
N GLY A 77 2.02 -0.82 -12.29
CA GLY A 77 2.98 -0.10 -13.13
C GLY A 77 4.12 0.51 -12.32
N ALA A 78 3.82 1.11 -11.17
CA ALA A 78 4.82 1.69 -10.27
C ALA A 78 5.83 0.65 -9.77
N VAL A 79 5.34 -0.53 -9.37
CA VAL A 79 6.19 -1.64 -8.90
C VAL A 79 7.09 -2.14 -10.03
N PHE A 80 6.53 -2.40 -11.21
CA PHE A 80 7.33 -2.87 -12.36
C PHE A 80 8.36 -1.84 -12.80
N LEU A 81 8.01 -0.56 -12.83
CA LEU A 81 8.93 0.52 -13.16
C LEU A 81 10.11 0.57 -12.18
N MET A 82 9.85 0.46 -10.88
CA MET A 82 10.91 0.47 -9.87
C MET A 82 11.82 -0.76 -9.99
N LEU A 83 11.24 -1.96 -10.17
CA LEU A 83 12.01 -3.19 -10.36
C LEU A 83 12.88 -3.13 -11.62
N ALA A 84 12.33 -2.61 -12.73
CA ALA A 84 13.07 -2.43 -13.97
C ALA A 84 14.25 -1.46 -13.78
N ALA A 85 14.04 -0.35 -13.07
CA ALA A 85 15.11 0.61 -12.78
C ALA A 85 16.21 -0.01 -11.90
N MET A 86 15.84 -0.74 -10.85
CA MET A 86 16.80 -1.45 -10.00
C MET A 86 17.59 -2.51 -10.78
N PHE A 87 16.92 -3.26 -11.67
CA PHE A 87 17.56 -4.23 -12.53
C PHE A 87 18.55 -3.58 -13.52
N ALA A 88 18.16 -2.47 -14.14
CA ALA A 88 19.01 -1.72 -15.06
C ALA A 88 20.27 -1.18 -14.37
N ILE A 89 20.14 -0.63 -13.15
CA ILE A 89 21.29 -0.16 -12.38
C ILE A 89 22.18 -1.32 -11.96
N GLY A 90 21.59 -2.40 -11.41
CA GLY A 90 22.33 -3.57 -10.96
C GLY A 90 23.14 -4.23 -12.07
N SER A 91 22.58 -4.30 -13.28
CA SER A 91 23.25 -4.88 -14.45
C SER A 91 24.34 -3.97 -15.04
N SER A 92 24.20 -2.65 -14.94
CA SER A 92 25.16 -1.68 -15.53
C SER A 92 26.28 -1.27 -14.57
N TYR A 93 26.02 -1.26 -13.26
CA TYR A 93 26.93 -0.72 -12.23
C TYR A 93 27.34 -1.74 -11.17
N GLY A 94 27.11 -3.02 -11.41
CA GLY A 94 27.57 -4.12 -10.57
C GLY A 94 29.10 -4.22 -10.52
N ALA A 95 29.64 -4.52 -9.34
CA ALA A 95 31.05 -4.79 -9.10
C ALA A 95 31.31 -6.31 -9.01
N ALA A 96 32.58 -6.72 -9.09
CA ALA A 96 33.00 -8.13 -9.15
C ALA A 96 32.58 -8.99 -7.94
N ASN A 97 32.25 -8.35 -6.83
CA ASN A 97 31.82 -8.95 -5.56
C ASN A 97 30.28 -8.95 -5.40
N SER A 98 29.52 -8.81 -6.48
CA SER A 98 28.05 -8.73 -6.46
C SER A 98 27.50 -7.54 -5.65
N THR A 99 28.34 -6.53 -5.37
CA THR A 99 27.91 -5.27 -4.77
C THR A 99 27.73 -4.22 -5.86
N LEU A 100 27.04 -3.13 -5.55
CA LEU A 100 27.06 -1.96 -6.41
C LEU A 100 28.41 -1.26 -6.31
N SER A 101 28.92 -0.78 -7.43
CA SER A 101 30.02 0.20 -7.41
C SER A 101 29.57 1.48 -6.67
N PRO A 102 30.50 2.30 -6.14
CA PRO A 102 30.15 3.56 -5.48
C PRO A 102 29.25 4.46 -6.35
N GLN A 103 29.52 4.46 -7.66
CA GLN A 103 28.74 5.21 -8.64
C GLN A 103 27.36 4.59 -8.87
N GLY A 104 27.24 3.27 -8.88
CA GLY A 104 25.96 2.56 -8.93
C GLY A 104 25.07 2.85 -7.72
N GLY A 105 25.65 2.94 -6.53
CA GLY A 105 24.95 3.37 -5.32
C GLY A 105 24.38 4.77 -5.46
N GLN A 106 25.17 5.71 -6.00
CA GLN A 106 24.70 7.08 -6.27
C GLN A 106 23.57 7.12 -7.30
N MET A 107 23.64 6.32 -8.37
CA MET A 107 22.58 6.23 -9.37
C MET A 107 21.27 5.67 -8.78
N LEU A 108 21.36 4.73 -7.84
CA LEU A 108 20.20 4.18 -7.15
C LEU A 108 19.50 5.24 -6.31
N VAL A 109 20.26 6.12 -5.63
CA VAL A 109 19.70 7.26 -4.90
C VAL A 109 18.97 8.21 -5.85
N TRP A 110 19.56 8.54 -7.01
CA TRP A 110 18.89 9.37 -8.01
C TRP A 110 17.60 8.74 -8.54
N VAL A 111 17.56 7.42 -8.72
CA VAL A 111 16.34 6.71 -9.11
C VAL A 111 15.28 6.77 -8.02
N ILE A 112 15.63 6.57 -6.75
CA ILE A 112 14.66 6.68 -5.65
C ILE A 112 14.09 8.10 -5.59
N VAL A 113 14.95 9.12 -5.64
CA VAL A 113 14.52 10.53 -5.64
C VAL A 113 13.62 10.80 -6.85
N GLY A 114 14.03 10.36 -8.04
CA GLY A 114 13.25 10.49 -9.26
C GLY A 114 11.90 9.77 -9.18
N PHE A 115 11.85 8.58 -8.59
CA PHE A 115 10.62 7.81 -8.41
C PHE A 115 9.64 8.51 -7.46
N ILE A 116 10.14 9.09 -6.37
CA ILE A 116 9.31 9.88 -5.45
C ILE A 116 8.75 11.11 -6.17
N LEU A 117 9.57 11.83 -6.94
CA LEU A 117 9.11 12.98 -7.70
C LEU A 117 8.11 12.58 -8.79
N LEU A 118 8.32 11.45 -9.45
CA LEU A 118 7.41 10.90 -10.44
C LEU A 118 6.08 10.51 -9.81
N MET A 119 6.08 9.79 -8.69
CA MET A 119 4.83 9.44 -7.99
C MET A 119 4.10 10.67 -7.48
N THR A 120 4.83 11.68 -7.04
CA THR A 120 4.26 12.98 -6.68
C THR A 120 3.59 13.63 -7.89
N ALA A 121 4.28 13.67 -9.04
CA ALA A 121 3.75 14.23 -10.28
C ALA A 121 2.52 13.45 -10.77
N VAL A 122 2.52 12.12 -10.68
CA VAL A 122 1.37 11.28 -11.01
C VAL A 122 0.18 11.58 -10.09
N GLY A 123 0.40 11.68 -8.78
CA GLY A 123 -0.66 12.04 -7.83
C GLY A 123 -1.25 13.42 -8.12
N VAL A 124 -0.41 14.41 -8.42
CA VAL A 124 -0.86 15.75 -8.82
C VAL A 124 -1.62 15.71 -10.15
N ALA A 125 -1.12 14.99 -11.15
CA ALA A 125 -1.78 14.88 -12.45
C ALA A 125 -3.16 14.22 -12.32
N LEU A 126 -3.28 13.14 -11.55
CA LEU A 126 -4.56 12.48 -11.29
C LEU A 126 -5.53 13.41 -10.55
N ALA A 127 -5.05 14.20 -9.60
CA ALA A 127 -5.88 15.19 -8.92
C ALA A 127 -6.49 16.22 -9.89
N TYR A 128 -5.73 16.69 -10.88
CA TYR A 128 -6.26 17.63 -11.88
C TYR A 128 -7.15 16.96 -12.94
N LEU A 129 -6.76 15.78 -13.44
CA LEU A 129 -7.51 15.08 -14.50
C LEU A 129 -8.85 14.54 -14.00
N LEU A 130 -8.91 14.04 -12.77
CA LEU A 130 -10.16 13.57 -12.17
C LEU A 130 -11.07 14.74 -11.77
N ASN A 131 -10.50 15.88 -11.34
CA ASN A 131 -11.29 17.07 -11.00
C ASN A 131 -12.12 17.63 -12.18
N ASP A 132 -11.60 17.60 -13.40
CA ASP A 132 -12.35 18.05 -14.59
C ASP A 132 -13.41 17.04 -15.07
N SER A 133 -13.26 15.76 -14.72
CA SER A 133 -14.18 14.68 -15.13
C SER A 133 -15.54 14.80 -14.46
N ASP A 134 -15.59 15.37 -13.25
CA ASP A 134 -16.84 15.61 -12.49
C ASP A 134 -17.62 16.84 -13.01
N GLY A 135 -16.98 17.71 -13.81
CA GLY A 135 -17.58 18.93 -14.37
C GLY A 135 -18.23 18.77 -15.75
N ASN A 136 -18.12 17.61 -16.39
CA ASN A 136 -18.58 17.35 -17.76
C ASN A 136 -19.61 16.22 -17.86
N VAL A 137 -20.58 16.17 -16.94
CA VAL A 137 -21.76 15.28 -17.04
C VAL A 137 -23.02 16.10 -17.35
N SER A 138 -22.88 17.25 -18.01
CA SER A 138 -24.00 18.06 -18.48
C SER A 138 -23.63 18.89 -19.72
N ALA A 139 -23.66 18.25 -20.90
CA ALA A 139 -23.93 18.91 -22.18
C ALA A 139 -24.59 17.91 -23.13
#